data_AF-A0A4R6YE36-F1
#
_entry.id   AF-A0A4R6YE36-F1
#
_cell.length_a   1.000
_cell.length_b   1.000
_cell.length_c   1.000
_cell.angle_alpha   90.00
_cell.angle_beta   90.00
_cell.angle_gamma   90.00
#
_symmetry.space_group_name_H-M   'P 1'
#
loop_
_entity.id
_entity.type
_entity.pdbx_description
1 polymer ?
#
loop_
_entity_poly.entity_id
_entity_poly.type
_entity_poly.pdbx_seq_one_letter_code
_entity_poly.pdbx_strand_id
1 'polypeptide(L)'
;MPGLLTLRDFKGPVITVECKPCGQQGELDRKALVKQFGASMRFVDLRRRMAMGCDKMHCSDGQDRCGTGFPCLLEAAVVFELQKPT
;
A
#
# COMPACT_ATOMS: atom_id res chain seq x y z
N MET A 1 -4.17 13.92 -1.12
CA MET A 1 -2.77 13.44 -1.22
C MET A 1 -2.64 12.09 -0.50
N PRO A 2 -2.45 10.96 -1.22
CA PRO A 2 -2.42 9.62 -0.61
C PRO A 2 -1.16 9.33 0.23
N GLY A 3 -0.16 10.23 0.23
CA GLY A 3 1.09 10.06 0.99
C GLY A 3 0.98 10.14 2.52
N LEU A 4 -0.21 10.49 3.05
CA LEU A 4 -0.47 10.61 4.48
C LEU A 4 -1.27 9.43 5.06
N LEU A 5 -1.83 8.55 4.22
CA LEU A 5 -2.63 7.44 4.72
C LEU A 5 -1.75 6.46 5.50
N THR A 6 -2.19 6.15 6.72
CA THR A 6 -1.54 5.20 7.62
C THR A 6 -2.38 3.95 7.80
N LEU A 7 -1.78 2.90 8.37
CA LEU A 7 -2.51 1.69 8.78
C LEU A 7 -3.66 1.98 9.76
N ARG A 8 -3.59 3.08 10.52
CA ARG A 8 -4.67 3.53 11.40
C ARG A 8 -5.89 4.00 10.61
N ASP A 9 -5.67 4.73 9.53
CA ASP A 9 -6.74 5.36 8.73
C ASP A 9 -7.51 4.33 7.90
N PHE A 10 -6.83 3.28 7.44
CA PHE A 10 -7.47 2.17 6.74
C PHE A 10 -8.25 1.30 7.73
N LYS A 11 -9.57 1.18 7.55
CA LYS A 11 -10.45 0.39 8.43
C LYS A 11 -10.68 -1.05 7.97
N GLY A 12 -10.25 -1.41 6.76
CA GLY A 12 -10.41 -2.76 6.23
C GLY A 12 -9.54 -3.79 6.98
N PRO A 13 -9.99 -5.06 7.08
CA PRO A 13 -9.22 -6.11 7.71
C PRO A 13 -8.02 -6.56 6.85
N VAL A 14 -8.17 -6.51 5.53
CA VAL A 14 -7.19 -6.97 4.55
C VAL A 14 -6.71 -5.81 3.70
N ILE A 15 -5.40 -5.69 3.55
CA ILE A 15 -4.72 -4.75 2.66
C ILE A 15 -4.27 -5.54 1.42
N THR A 16 -4.88 -5.24 0.28
CA THR A 16 -4.46 -5.81 -0.99
C THR A 16 -3.27 -5.02 -1.53
N VAL A 17 -2.26 -5.74 -2.04
CA VAL A 17 -1.08 -5.19 -2.67
C VAL A 17 -0.94 -5.77 -4.07
N GLU A 18 -0.62 -4.93 -5.04
CA GLU A 18 -0.40 -5.33 -6.42
C GLU A 18 0.81 -4.61 -6.98
N CYS A 19 1.68 -5.33 -7.69
CA CYS A 19 2.73 -4.76 -8.52
C CYS A 19 2.49 -5.14 -9.98
N LYS A 20 1.82 -4.28 -10.76
CA LYS A 20 1.54 -4.53 -12.19
C LYS A 20 2.77 -4.95 -13.01
N PRO A 21 3.96 -4.33 -12.85
CA PRO A 21 5.15 -4.72 -13.61
C PRO A 21 5.75 -6.08 -13.22
N CYS A 22 5.63 -6.46 -11.94
CA CYS A 22 6.08 -7.76 -11.44
C CYS A 22 4.96 -8.82 -11.58
N GLY A 23 3.72 -8.43 -11.90
CA GLY A 23 2.53 -9.30 -11.95
C GLY A 23 2.12 -9.86 -10.58
N GLN A 24 2.74 -9.40 -9.50
CA GLN A 24 2.53 -9.94 -8.15
C GLN A 24 1.31 -9.28 -7.50
N GLN A 25 0.45 -10.11 -6.93
CA GLN A 25 -0.67 -9.70 -6.09
C GLN A 25 -0.57 -10.42 -4.76
N GLY A 26 -1.02 -9.77 -3.69
CA GLY A 26 -1.00 -10.34 -2.36
C GLY A 26 -2.01 -9.68 -1.45
N GLU A 27 -2.35 -10.39 -0.39
CA GLU A 27 -3.23 -9.93 0.67
C GLU A 27 -2.46 -9.93 2.00
N LEU A 28 -2.57 -8.84 2.73
CA LEU A 28 -1.89 -8.65 4.00
C LEU A 28 -2.93 -8.38 5.08
N ASP A 29 -2.85 -9.11 6.18
CA ASP A 29 -3.67 -8.82 7.35
C ASP A 29 -3.24 -7.49 7.98
N ARG A 30 -4.18 -6.56 8.11
CA ARG A 30 -3.91 -5.24 8.68
C ARG A 30 -3.43 -5.35 10.13
N LYS A 31 -3.99 -6.26 10.94
CA LYS A 31 -3.60 -6.39 12.36
C LYS A 31 -2.16 -6.88 12.47
N ALA A 32 -1.74 -7.81 11.63
CA ALA A 32 -0.37 -8.29 11.53
C ALA A 32 0.58 -7.16 11.15
N LEU A 33 0.23 -6.35 10.13
CA LEU A 33 1.02 -5.19 9.74
C LEU A 33 1.11 -4.13 10.85
N VAL A 34 0.02 -3.85 11.56
CA VAL A 34 0.02 -2.93 12.71
C VAL A 34 0.88 -3.48 13.86
N LYS A 35 0.84 -4.79 14.10
CA LYS A 35 1.68 -5.45 15.12
C LYS A 35 3.17 -5.39 14.75
N GLN A 36 3.49 -5.52 13.47
CA GLN A 36 4.86 -5.55 12.97
C GLN A 36 5.49 -4.16 12.82
N PHE A 37 4.75 -3.18 12.30
CA PHE A 37 5.28 -1.86 11.93
C PHE A 37 4.67 -0.70 12.72
N GLY A 38 3.62 -0.94 13.51
CA GLY A 38 2.88 0.08 14.23
C GLY A 38 1.76 0.70 13.38
N ALA A 39 0.73 1.23 14.06
CA ALA A 39 -0.43 1.82 13.40
C ALA A 39 -0.14 3.12 12.63
N SER A 40 0.95 3.81 12.98
CA SER A 40 1.42 5.03 12.32
C SER A 40 2.22 4.77 11.04
N MET A 41 2.44 3.50 10.67
CA MET A 41 3.11 3.14 9.42
C MET A 41 2.31 3.68 8.23
N ARG A 42 2.97 4.45 7.36
CA ARG A 42 2.35 5.00 6.16
C ARG A 42 2.39 3.98 5.03
N PHE A 43 1.37 3.97 4.17
CA PHE A 43 1.35 3.08 3.01
C PHE A 43 2.51 3.32 2.05
N VAL A 44 3.00 4.56 1.93
CA VAL A 44 4.21 4.87 1.13
C VAL A 44 5.47 4.21 1.68
N ASP A 45 5.58 4.08 3.00
CA ASP A 45 6.71 3.39 3.63
C ASP A 45 6.53 1.86 3.53
N LEU A 46 5.28 1.39 3.65
CA LEU A 46 4.94 -0.02 3.49
C LEU A 46 5.22 -0.50 2.06
N ARG A 47 4.91 0.32 1.04
CA ARG A 47 5.27 0.08 -0.35
C ARG A 47 6.77 -0.16 -0.50
N ARG A 48 7.60 0.72 0.08
CA ARG A 48 9.07 0.60 0.01
C ARG A 48 9.56 -0.70 0.65
N ARG A 49 8.96 -1.10 1.77
CA ARG A 49 9.26 -2.38 2.46
C ARG A 49 8.83 -3.60 1.63
N MET A 50 7.66 -3.54 1.01
CA MET A 50 7.13 -4.62 0.15
C MET A 50 7.90 -4.75 -1.17
N ALA A 51 8.38 -3.62 -1.69
CA ALA A 51 9.15 -3.59 -2.92
C ALA A 51 10.62 -4.04 -2.72
N MET A 52 11.12 -4.15 -1.48
CA MET A 52 12.39 -4.81 -1.18
C MET A 52 12.28 -6.31 -1.55
N GLY A 53 12.71 -6.64 -2.77
CA GLY A 53 12.64 -7.99 -3.34
C GLY A 53 12.02 -8.06 -4.75
N CYS A 54 11.38 -7.01 -5.26
CA CYS A 54 11.02 -6.95 -6.69
C CYS A 54 12.26 -6.46 -7.45
N ASP A 55 12.80 -7.30 -8.34
CA ASP A 55 13.93 -7.00 -9.23
C ASP A 55 13.75 -5.70 -10.02
N LYS A 56 12.49 -5.24 -10.18
CA LYS A 56 12.15 -3.98 -10.85
C LYS A 56 12.34 -2.73 -9.97
N MET A 57 12.53 -2.88 -8.65
CA MET A 57 12.82 -1.75 -7.75
C MET A 57 14.30 -1.36 -7.81
N HIS A 58 15.19 -2.36 -7.93
CA HIS A 58 16.62 -2.19 -8.16
C HIS A 58 16.99 -2.69 -9.56
N CYS A 59 16.32 -2.16 -10.60
CA CYS A 59 16.82 -2.43 -11.95
C CYS A 59 18.27 -1.94 -12.06
N SER A 60 19.09 -2.66 -12.81
CA SER A 60 20.52 -2.38 -12.98
C SER A 60 20.80 -0.99 -13.57
N ASP A 61 19.77 -0.34 -14.13
CA ASP A 61 19.79 1.03 -14.66
C ASP A 61 19.45 2.11 -13.60
N GLY A 62 19.19 1.71 -12.35
CA GLY A 62 18.85 2.60 -11.24
C GLY A 62 17.42 3.16 -11.27
N GLN A 63 16.57 2.72 -12.19
CA GLN A 63 15.18 3.18 -12.26
C GLN A 63 14.24 2.32 -11.41
N ASP A 64 13.48 2.98 -10.52
CA ASP A 64 12.36 2.34 -9.83
C ASP A 64 11.21 2.12 -10.82
N ARG A 65 11.13 0.90 -11.36
CA ARG A 65 10.01 0.42 -12.17
C ARG A 65 9.04 -0.40 -11.34
N CYS A 66 9.20 -0.42 -10.02
CA CYS A 66 8.29 -1.12 -9.13
C CYS A 66 6.96 -0.37 -9.11
N GLY A 67 5.93 -0.96 -9.72
CA GLY A 67 4.57 -0.43 -9.73
C GLY A 67 3.75 -0.83 -8.51
N THR A 68 4.38 -1.26 -7.40
CA THR A 68 3.67 -1.70 -6.20
C THR A 68 2.71 -0.62 -5.70
N GLY A 69 1.44 -0.95 -5.62
CA GLY A 69 0.36 -0.10 -5.14
C GLY A 69 -0.63 -0.90 -4.30
N PHE A 70 -1.56 -0.18 -3.69
CA PHE A 70 -2.58 -0.76 -2.81
C PHE A 70 -3.97 -0.48 -3.41
N PRO A 71 -4.53 -1.39 -4.23
CA PRO A 71 -5.83 -1.15 -4.86
C PRO A 71 -6.95 -0.95 -3.82
N CYS A 72 -6.88 -1.58 -2.65
CA CYS A 72 -7.83 -1.36 -1.55
C CYS A 72 -7.88 0.09 -1.07
N LEU A 73 -6.85 0.91 -1.30
CA LEU A 73 -6.86 2.33 -0.94
C LEU A 73 -7.67 3.16 -1.94
N LEU A 74 -7.71 2.79 -3.22
CA LEU A 74 -8.61 3.46 -4.16
C LEU A 74 -10.06 3.18 -3.77
N GLU A 75 -10.40 1.92 -3.48
CA GLU A 75 -11.74 1.56 -3.04
C GLU A 75 -12.11 2.25 -1.72
N ALA A 76 -11.19 2.29 -0.75
CA ALA A 76 -11.42 3.00 0.51
C ALA A 76 -11.51 4.52 0.33
N ALA A 77 -10.76 5.12 -0.61
CA ALA A 77 -10.83 6.54 -0.91
C ALA A 77 -12.16 6.91 -1.60
N VAL A 78 -12.70 6.03 -2.45
CA VAL A 78 -14.04 6.20 -3.03
C VAL A 78 -15.10 6.22 -1.92
N VAL A 79 -14.96 5.41 -0.86
CA VAL A 79 -15.83 5.46 0.33
C VAL A 79 -15.64 6.75 1.12
N PHE A 80 -14.42 7.29 1.19
CA PHE A 80 -14.12 8.54 1.90
C PHE A 80 -14.69 9.77 1.18
N GLU A 81 -14.62 9.83 -0.15
CA GLU A 81 -15.21 10.91 -0.96
C GLU A 81 -16.75 10.87 -0.92
N LEU A 82 -17.35 9.68 -0.79
CA LEU A 82 -18.81 9.54 -0.60
C LEU A 82 -19.29 9.97 0.80
N GLN A 83 -18.39 10.12 1.77
CA GLN A 83 -18.69 10.47 3.15
C GLN A 83 -18.56 11.96 3.46
N LYS A 84 -18.37 12.84 2.46
CA LYS A 84 -18.45 14.29 2.66
C LYS A 84 -19.92 14.68 2.80
N PRO A 85 -20.44 14.99 4.02
CA PRO A 85 -21.77 15.57 4.11
C PRO A 85 -21.62 17.04 3.71
N THR A 86 -22.55 17.51 2.88
CA THR A 86 -22.81 18.94 2.66
C THR A 86 -23.13 19.64 3.98
#